data_AF-A0A374EX38-F1
#
_entry.id   AF-A0A374EX38-F1
#
_cell.length_a   1.000
_cell.length_b   1.000
_cell.length_c   1.000
_cell.angle_alpha   90.00
_cell.angle_beta   90.00
_cell.angle_gamma   90.00
#
_symmetry.space_group_name_H-M   'P 1'
#
loop_
_entity.id
_entity.type
_entity.pdbx_description
1 polymer ?
#
loop_
_entity_poly.entity_id
_entity_poly.type
_entity_poly.pdbx_seq_one_letter_code
_entity_poly.pdbx_strand_id
1 'polypeptide(L)'
;MNIFRSKYKTTVDSVELYRGDQVLTSKSVYFRSALKTADKTAIFLQGDNFTKATVKTTAEDAPKLLIIKGSYANTLVPFLTPHYSEITLVDPDKLKEEGKTLSDVADTGAYDQILFMYDCDQFADETNFDLLK
;
A
#
# COMPACT_ATOMS: atom_id res chain seq x y z
N MET A 1 7.92 -18.90 -1.10
CA MET A 1 7.36 -19.09 -2.46
C MET A 1 6.67 -17.80 -2.87
N ASN A 2 7.30 -17.00 -3.73
CA ASN A 2 6.71 -15.79 -4.34
C ASN A 2 5.60 -16.23 -5.29
N ILE A 3 4.37 -15.79 -5.04
CA ILE A 3 3.18 -16.18 -5.81
C ILE A 3 3.20 -15.50 -7.19
N PHE A 4 3.90 -14.37 -7.31
CA PHE A 4 4.24 -13.72 -8.57
C PHE A 4 5.75 -13.61 -8.69
N ARG A 5 6.33 -14.10 -9.79
CA ARG A 5 7.75 -13.93 -10.11
C ARG A 5 7.84 -13.00 -11.31
N SER A 6 8.33 -11.78 -11.05
CA SER A 6 8.55 -10.79 -12.11
C SER A 6 9.46 -11.36 -13.20
N LYS A 7 9.08 -11.17 -14.47
CA LYS A 7 9.95 -11.45 -15.63
C LYS A 7 11.26 -10.64 -15.55
N TYR A 8 11.22 -9.49 -14.89
CA TYR A 8 12.34 -8.55 -14.75
C TYR A 8 13.32 -8.89 -13.63
N LYS A 9 13.19 -10.04 -12.96
CA LYS A 9 13.97 -10.47 -11.78
C LYS A 9 13.87 -9.54 -10.55
N THR A 10 13.08 -8.46 -10.62
CA THR A 10 12.75 -7.62 -9.48
C THR A 10 12.05 -8.42 -8.40
N THR A 11 12.47 -8.21 -7.15
CA THR A 11 11.82 -8.78 -5.96
C THR A 11 11.46 -7.70 -4.96
N VAL A 12 10.51 -8.00 -4.08
CA VAL A 12 10.26 -7.21 -2.88
C VAL A 12 11.44 -7.40 -1.94
N ASP A 13 12.04 -6.30 -1.49
CA ASP A 13 13.13 -6.28 -0.51
C ASP A 13 12.56 -6.19 0.92
N SER A 14 11.68 -5.20 1.14
CA SER A 14 11.01 -4.99 2.41
C SER A 14 9.57 -4.49 2.25
N VAL A 15 8.76 -4.78 3.26
CA VAL A 15 7.40 -4.27 3.44
C VAL A 15 7.28 -3.79 4.88
N GLU A 16 6.81 -2.56 5.06
CA GLU A 16 6.53 -1.94 6.36
C GLU A 16 5.07 -1.50 6.39
N LEU A 17 4.31 -1.98 7.38
CA LEU A 17 2.89 -1.66 7.56
C LEU A 17 2.72 -0.89 8.88
N TYR A 18 2.11 0.28 8.83
CA TYR A 18 2.02 1.23 9.95
C TYR A 18 0.59 1.39 10.44
N ARG A 19 0.39 1.27 11.75
CA ARG A 19 -0.88 1.53 12.43
C ARG A 19 -0.59 2.12 13.81
N GLY A 20 -0.92 3.39 14.02
CA GLY A 20 -0.46 4.15 15.19
C GLY A 20 1.06 4.07 15.31
N ASP A 21 1.55 3.65 16.49
CA ASP A 21 2.98 3.47 16.76
C ASP A 21 3.51 2.07 16.39
N GLN A 22 2.64 1.18 15.88
CA GLN A 22 3.02 -0.17 15.51
C GLN A 22 3.51 -0.23 14.07
N VAL A 23 4.63 -0.93 13.88
CA VAL A 23 5.19 -1.23 12.57
C VAL A 23 5.33 -2.74 12.43
N LEU A 24 4.63 -3.31 11.45
CA LEU A 24 4.78 -4.71 11.05
C LEU A 24 5.67 -4.80 9.82
N THR A 25 6.76 -5.56 9.93
CA THR A 25 7.73 -5.74 8.84
C THR A 25 7.62 -7.12 8.17
N SER A 26 7.81 -7.19 6.86
CA SER A 26 7.83 -8.43 6.08
C SER A 26 8.81 -8.32 4.90
N LYS A 27 9.22 -9.46 4.34
CA LYS A 27 9.97 -9.54 3.05
C LYS A 27 9.07 -9.88 1.86
N SER A 28 7.75 -9.76 2.04
CA SER A 28 6.74 -10.20 1.09
C SER A 28 5.48 -9.38 1.26
N VAL A 29 4.86 -9.01 0.14
CA VAL A 29 3.51 -8.42 0.10
C VAL A 29 2.40 -9.44 0.41
N TYR A 30 2.76 -10.74 0.49
CA TYR A 30 1.85 -11.84 0.76
C TYR A 30 1.91 -12.33 2.21
N PHE A 31 0.81 -12.19 2.95
CA PHE A 31 0.61 -12.63 4.32
C PHE A 31 -0.30 -13.85 4.37
N ARG A 32 0.30 -15.04 4.25
CA ARG A 32 -0.43 -16.33 4.14
C ARG A 32 -1.32 -16.66 5.35
N SER A 33 -1.10 -16.03 6.50
CA SER A 33 -1.97 -16.15 7.67
C SER A 33 -3.43 -15.79 7.36
N ALA A 34 -3.66 -14.84 6.45
CA ALA A 34 -4.99 -14.43 6.01
C ALA A 34 -5.78 -15.55 5.29
N LEU A 35 -5.10 -16.57 4.75
CA LEU A 35 -5.80 -17.72 4.14
C LEU A 35 -6.55 -18.58 5.18
N LYS A 36 -6.28 -18.36 6.47
CA LYS A 36 -6.97 -19.01 7.59
C LYS A 36 -8.06 -18.15 8.21
N THR A 37 -8.29 -16.93 7.71
CA THR A 37 -9.31 -15.99 8.20
C THR A 37 -10.50 -15.91 7.23
N ALA A 38 -11.58 -15.25 7.67
CA ALA A 38 -12.75 -15.01 6.83
C ALA A 38 -12.41 -14.09 5.64
N ASP A 39 -11.64 -13.04 5.90
CA ASP A 39 -11.08 -12.20 4.86
C ASP A 39 -9.80 -12.84 4.29
N LYS A 40 -9.94 -13.44 3.11
CA LYS A 40 -8.82 -14.03 2.35
C LYS A 40 -8.08 -12.97 1.52
N THR A 41 -8.70 -11.83 1.25
CA THR A 41 -8.10 -10.75 0.47
C THR A 41 -6.99 -10.05 1.25
N ALA A 42 -7.04 -10.11 2.58
CA ALA A 42 -5.94 -9.72 3.47
C ALA A 42 -4.62 -10.50 3.26
N ILE A 43 -4.58 -11.49 2.35
CA ILE A 43 -3.30 -12.03 1.88
C ILE A 43 -2.41 -10.92 1.32
N PHE A 44 -2.97 -9.87 0.73
CA PHE A 44 -2.23 -8.72 0.25
C PHE A 44 -2.14 -7.69 1.37
N LEU A 45 -0.92 -7.42 1.84
CA LEU A 45 -0.62 -6.35 2.82
C LEU A 45 -1.47 -6.37 4.10
N GLN A 46 -1.99 -7.54 4.53
CA GLN A 46 -2.88 -7.67 5.70
C GLN A 46 -4.21 -6.90 5.58
N GLY A 47 -4.67 -6.59 4.37
CA GLY A 47 -5.94 -5.90 4.13
C GLY A 47 -5.94 -4.45 4.63
N ASP A 48 -7.13 -3.89 4.86
CA ASP A 48 -7.31 -2.47 5.20
C ASP A 48 -7.20 -2.21 6.70
N ASN A 49 -6.10 -2.68 7.29
CA ASN A 49 -5.85 -2.57 8.73
C ASN A 49 -4.80 -1.51 9.09
N PHE A 50 -4.17 -0.90 8.08
CA PHE A 50 -2.99 -0.06 8.25
C PHE A 50 -3.20 1.28 7.56
N THR A 51 -2.75 2.35 8.22
CA THR A 51 -2.80 3.73 7.72
C THR A 51 -1.84 3.95 6.58
N LYS A 52 -0.68 3.29 6.65
CA LYS A 52 0.33 3.33 5.60
C LYS A 52 0.94 1.96 5.39
N ALA A 53 1.22 1.62 4.13
CA ALA A 53 2.09 0.52 3.76
C ALA A 53 3.22 1.06 2.89
N THR A 54 4.46 0.64 3.10
CA THR A 54 5.59 0.96 2.24
C THR A 54 6.22 -0.34 1.76
N VAL A 55 6.35 -0.50 0.46
CA VAL A 55 6.93 -1.67 -0.21
C VAL A 55 8.15 -1.21 -0.98
N LYS A 56 9.32 -1.70 -0.60
CA LYS A 56 10.58 -1.46 -1.33
C LYS A 56 10.94 -2.67 -2.17
N THR A 57 11.50 -2.41 -3.34
CA THR A 57 11.84 -3.43 -4.32
C THR A 57 13.31 -3.32 -4.71
N THR A 58 13.82 -4.34 -5.39
CA THR A 58 15.19 -4.33 -5.92
C THR A 58 15.33 -3.56 -7.24
N ALA A 59 14.29 -2.84 -7.69
CA ALA A 59 14.35 -1.99 -8.88
C ALA A 59 14.82 -0.58 -8.50
N GLU A 60 16.06 -0.45 -8.04
CA GLU A 60 16.58 0.77 -7.40
C GLU A 60 16.45 2.05 -8.26
N ASP A 61 16.57 1.93 -9.58
CA ASP A 61 16.48 3.06 -10.53
C ASP A 61 15.04 3.37 -11.02
N ALA A 62 14.03 2.63 -10.54
CA ALA A 62 12.65 2.82 -10.94
C ALA A 62 11.97 3.96 -10.13
N PRO A 63 10.90 4.59 -10.66
CA PRO A 63 10.20 5.67 -9.96
C PRO A 63 9.61 5.21 -8.62
N LYS A 64 9.30 6.18 -7.76
CA LYS A 64 8.54 6.01 -6.52
C LYS A 64 7.09 6.36 -6.73
N LEU A 65 6.19 5.50 -6.24
CA LEU A 65 4.75 5.65 -6.37
C LEU A 65 4.10 5.84 -5.01
N LEU A 66 3.30 6.90 -4.87
CA LEU A 66 2.33 7.05 -3.79
C LEU A 66 0.94 6.65 -4.30
N ILE A 67 0.26 5.77 -3.58
CA ILE A 67 -1.11 5.35 -3.88
C ILE A 67 -2.01 5.87 -2.76
N ILE A 68 -2.99 6.70 -3.12
CA ILE A 68 -4.13 7.02 -2.27
C ILE A 68 -5.19 5.96 -2.55
N LYS A 69 -5.52 5.14 -1.55
CA LYS A 69 -6.16 3.85 -1.79
C LYS A 69 -7.57 3.71 -1.19
N GLY A 70 -8.41 2.96 -1.89
CA GLY A 70 -9.58 2.27 -1.33
C GLY A 70 -9.24 0.86 -0.82
N SER A 71 -10.27 0.03 -0.63
CA SER A 71 -10.17 -1.30 0.03
C SER A 71 -9.51 -2.38 -0.84
N TYR A 72 -9.77 -2.37 -2.14
CA TYR A 72 -9.26 -3.41 -3.05
C TYR A 72 -7.86 -3.13 -3.60
N ALA A 73 -7.31 -1.95 -3.35
CA ALA A 73 -6.06 -1.51 -3.93
C ALA A 73 -4.86 -2.42 -3.60
N ASN A 74 -4.83 -2.99 -2.40
CA ASN A 74 -3.76 -3.89 -1.95
C ASN A 74 -3.55 -5.07 -2.91
N THR A 75 -4.62 -5.55 -3.55
CA THR A 75 -4.57 -6.69 -4.49
C THR A 75 -3.74 -6.41 -5.74
N LEU A 76 -3.60 -5.14 -6.13
CA LEU A 76 -2.88 -4.72 -7.34
C LEU A 76 -1.39 -4.50 -7.09
N VAL A 77 -0.97 -4.31 -5.84
CA VAL A 77 0.43 -4.03 -5.47
C VAL A 77 1.43 -5.04 -6.03
N PRO A 78 1.20 -6.37 -5.99
CA PRO A 78 2.15 -7.33 -6.54
C PRO A 78 2.48 -7.11 -8.02
N PHE A 79 1.50 -6.62 -8.80
CA PHE A 79 1.69 -6.32 -10.22
C PHE A 79 2.46 -5.03 -10.45
N LEU A 80 2.47 -4.12 -9.48
CA LEU A 80 3.22 -2.86 -9.52
C LEU A 80 4.68 -3.04 -9.06
N THR A 81 4.96 -3.98 -8.15
CA THR A 81 6.31 -4.20 -7.60
C THR A 81 7.45 -4.35 -8.64
N PRO A 82 7.25 -4.87 -9.87
CA PRO A 82 8.32 -4.90 -10.87
C PRO A 82 8.71 -3.53 -11.43
N HIS A 83 7.87 -2.50 -11.26
CA HIS A 83 7.92 -1.24 -12.01
C HIS A 83 8.33 -0.02 -11.18
N TYR A 84 8.41 -0.17 -9.86
CA TYR A 84 8.70 0.93 -8.93
C TYR A 84 9.75 0.50 -7.90
N SER A 85 10.63 1.42 -7.53
CA SER A 85 11.64 1.21 -6.48
C SER A 85 10.97 1.19 -5.10
N GLU A 86 9.95 2.03 -4.93
CA GLU A 86 9.14 2.17 -3.72
C GLU A 86 7.67 2.38 -4.09
N ILE A 87 6.78 1.68 -3.40
CA ILE A 87 5.33 1.88 -3.47
C ILE A 87 4.85 2.15 -2.05
N THR A 88 4.35 3.35 -1.82
CA THR A 88 3.68 3.71 -0.56
C THR A 88 2.19 3.76 -0.80
N LEU A 89 1.41 3.09 0.03
CA LEU A 89 -0.05 3.17 0.04
C LEU A 89 -0.50 3.89 1.30
N VAL A 90 -1.43 4.83 1.15
CA VAL A 90 -2.07 5.56 2.26
C VAL A 90 -3.58 5.45 2.13
N ASP A 91 -4.24 5.12 3.23
CA ASP A 91 -5.69 4.96 3.31
C ASP A 91 -6.32 6.17 4.02
N PRO A 92 -7.15 6.99 3.33
CA PRO A 92 -7.81 8.14 3.95
C PRO A 92 -8.78 7.80 5.09
N ASP A 93 -9.45 6.64 5.05
CA ASP A 93 -10.31 6.21 6.16
C ASP A 93 -9.48 5.96 7.41
N LYS A 94 -8.29 5.37 7.26
CA LYS A 94 -7.38 5.11 8.38
C LYS A 94 -6.66 6.35 8.87
N LEU A 95 -6.35 7.29 8.00
CA LEU A 95 -5.91 8.64 8.40
C LEU A 95 -6.94 9.29 9.32
N LYS A 96 -8.23 9.24 8.94
CA LYS A 96 -9.32 9.77 9.75
C LYS A 96 -9.47 9.07 11.09
N GLU A 97 -9.43 7.74 11.12
CA GLU A 97 -9.47 6.95 12.35
C GLU A 97 -8.33 7.33 13.32
N GLU A 98 -7.15 7.64 12.79
CA GLU A 98 -5.97 8.05 13.58
C GLU A 98 -5.88 9.57 13.83
N GLY A 99 -6.80 10.38 13.30
CA GLY A 99 -6.75 11.84 13.41
C GLY A 99 -5.54 12.48 12.71
N LYS A 100 -5.09 11.88 11.60
CA LYS A 100 -3.93 12.31 10.81
C LYS A 100 -4.34 12.83 9.44
N THR A 101 -3.42 13.54 8.81
CA THR A 101 -3.46 13.99 7.42
C THR A 101 -2.41 13.24 6.58
N LEU A 102 -2.48 13.37 5.25
CA LEU A 102 -1.47 12.80 4.37
C LEU A 102 -0.06 13.29 4.71
N SER A 103 0.07 14.59 4.99
CA SER A 103 1.34 15.24 5.33
C SER A 103 1.97 14.71 6.62
N ASP A 104 1.19 14.10 7.52
CA ASP A 104 1.71 13.46 8.75
C ASP A 104 2.39 12.11 8.46
N VAL A 105 2.06 11.46 7.35
CA VAL A 105 2.50 10.08 7.07
C VAL A 105 3.36 9.92 5.82
N ALA A 106 3.26 10.86 4.87
CA ALA A 106 4.00 10.83 3.61
C ALA A 106 4.27 12.25 3.09
N ASP A 107 5.50 12.50 2.64
CA ASP A 107 5.86 13.71 1.88
C ASP A 107 5.56 13.47 0.40
N THR A 108 4.52 14.11 -0.12
CA THR A 108 4.12 13.96 -1.53
C THR A 108 5.21 14.39 -2.52
N GLY A 109 6.10 15.31 -2.13
CA GLY A 109 7.22 15.75 -2.96
C GLY A 109 8.34 14.72 -3.11
N ALA A 110 8.34 13.67 -2.30
CA ALA A 110 9.32 12.59 -2.37
C ALA A 110 8.97 11.50 -3.40
N TYR A 111 7.81 11.60 -4.06
CA TYR A 111 7.31 10.60 -5.01
C TYR A 111 7.28 11.16 -6.44
N ASP A 112 7.63 10.32 -7.41
CA ASP A 112 7.61 10.68 -8.83
C ASP A 112 6.19 10.64 -9.41
N GLN A 113 5.32 9.81 -8.82
CA GLN A 113 3.95 9.58 -9.28
C GLN A 113 2.99 9.42 -8.10
N ILE A 114 1.77 9.91 -8.29
CA ILE A 114 0.66 9.72 -7.35
C ILE A 114 -0.50 9.07 -8.11
N LEU A 115 -1.05 7.99 -7.56
CA LEU A 115 -2.18 7.25 -8.11
C LEU A 115 -3.32 7.20 -7.10
N PHE A 116 -4.52 7.59 -7.52
CA PHE A 116 -5.75 7.33 -6.78
C PHE A 116 -6.31 5.99 -7.25
N MET A 117 -6.44 5.01 -6.34
CA MET A 117 -6.83 3.65 -6.68
C MET A 117 -7.99 3.17 -5.81
N TYR A 118 -9.19 3.25 -6.39
CA TYR A 118 -10.47 2.95 -5.76
C TYR A 118 -11.33 2.12 -6.72
N ASP A 119 -12.25 1.31 -6.19
CA ASP A 119 -13.40 0.89 -6.98
C ASP A 119 -14.39 2.06 -7.14
N CYS A 120 -15.31 1.94 -8.11
CA CYS A 120 -16.21 3.03 -8.46
C CYS A 120 -17.13 3.46 -7.32
N ASP A 121 -17.61 2.51 -6.51
CA ASP A 121 -18.57 2.80 -5.45
C ASP A 121 -17.85 3.52 -4.29
N GLN A 122 -16.70 2.99 -3.87
CA GLN A 122 -15.89 3.64 -2.85
C GLN A 122 -15.42 5.03 -3.27
N PHE A 123 -15.03 5.21 -4.53
CA PHE A 123 -14.63 6.52 -5.03
C PHE A 123 -15.78 7.53 -5.00
N ALA A 124 -17.00 7.10 -5.32
CA ALA A 124 -18.18 7.95 -5.29
C ALA A 124 -18.59 8.35 -3.87
N ASP A 125 -18.38 7.47 -2.90
CA ASP A 125 -18.74 7.68 -1.49
C ASP A 125 -17.60 8.25 -0.62
N GLU A 126 -16.41 8.48 -1.21
CA GLU A 126 -15.25 8.98 -0.49
C GLU A 126 -15.48 10.42 0.03
N THR A 127 -15.25 10.61 1.33
CA THR A 127 -15.50 11.90 2.03
C THR A 127 -14.26 12.46 2.72
N ASN A 128 -13.12 11.76 2.67
CA ASN A 128 -11.92 12.07 3.43
C ASN A 128 -10.80 12.68 2.57
N PHE A 129 -11.08 13.08 1.34
CA PHE A 129 -10.11 13.74 0.46
C PHE A 129 -9.65 15.11 0.97
N ASP A 130 -10.37 15.72 1.91
CA ASP A 130 -9.93 16.91 2.61
C ASP A 130 -8.68 16.69 3.48
N LEU A 131 -8.42 15.44 3.90
CA LEU A 131 -7.22 15.03 4.64
C LEU A 131 -5.95 14.94 3.77
N LEU A 132 -6.07 15.09 2.45
CA LEU A 132 -4.96 14.97 1.50
C LEU A 132 -4.24 16.30 1.20
N LYS A 133 -4.66 17.38 1.87
CA LYS A 133 -4.14 18.73 1.67
C LYS A 133 -2.79 18.96 2.34
#